data_AF-A0A537PJW3-F1
#
_entry.id   AF-A0A537PJW3-F1
#
_cell.length_a   1.000
_cell.length_b   1.000
_cell.length_c   1.000
_cell.angle_alpha   90.00
_cell.angle_beta   90.00
_cell.angle_gamma   90.00
#
_symmetry.space_group_name_H-M   'P 1'
#
loop_
_entity.id
_entity.type
_entity.pdbx_description
1 polymer ?
#
loop_
_entity_poly.entity_id
_entity_poly.type
_entity_poly.pdbx_seq_one_letter_code
_entity_poly.pdbx_strand_id
1 'polypeptide(L)' 'MPPFVISPLVRLALGAVGTGVVMRWVVREVRRINAELDRVKAATDPTLRRTFPTLRRDPRSGEWRVM' A
#
# COMPACT_ATOMS: atom_id res chain seq x y z
N MET A 1 -17.89 -37.90 -21.16
CA MET A 1 -17.22 -37.52 -19.89
C MET A 1 -18.30 -37.14 -18.91
N PRO A 2 -18.35 -37.72 -17.70
CA PRO A 2 -19.33 -37.32 -16.69
C PRO A 2 -19.09 -35.86 -16.29
N PRO A 3 -20.14 -35.05 -16.07
CA PRO A 3 -19.97 -33.66 -15.67
C PRO A 3 -19.32 -33.62 -14.28
N PHE A 4 -18.21 -32.88 -14.16
CA PHE A 4 -17.58 -32.60 -12.87
C PHE A 4 -18.51 -31.66 -12.07
N VAL A 5 -19.40 -32.22 -11.26
CA VAL A 5 -20.26 -31.45 -10.36
C VAL A 5 -19.48 -31.19 -9.08
N ILE A 6 -18.79 -30.05 -9.05
CA ILE A 6 -18.11 -29.59 -7.83
C ILE A 6 -19.19 -29.11 -6.86
N SER A 7 -19.28 -29.73 -5.69
CA SER A 7 -20.19 -29.31 -4.62
C SER A 7 -20.05 -27.80 -4.33
N PRO A 8 -21.16 -27.07 -4.10
CA PRO A 8 -21.11 -25.64 -3.76
C PRO A 8 -20.14 -25.32 -2.62
N LEU A 9 -20.04 -26.20 -1.63
CA LEU A 9 -19.10 -26.04 -0.50
C LEU A 9 -17.63 -26.09 -0.96
N VAL A 10 -17.30 -26.97 -1.89
CA VAL A 10 -15.93 -27.08 -2.43
C VAL A 10 -15.57 -25.84 -3.24
N ARG A 11 -16.52 -25.29 -4.01
CA ARG A 11 -16.33 -24.01 -4.72
C ARG A 11 -16.06 -22.85 -3.74
N LEU A 12 -16.84 -22.75 -2.66
CA LEU A 12 -16.64 -21.71 -1.66
C LEU A 12 -15.30 -21.86 -0.94
N ALA A 13 -14.92 -23.09 -0.57
CA ALA A 13 -13.63 -23.37 0.07
C ALA A 13 -12.45 -22.97 -0.83
N LEU A 14 -12.49 -23.35 -2.11
CA LEU A 14 -11.46 -22.96 -3.09
C LEU A 14 -11.39 -21.44 -3.26
N GLY A 15 -12.53 -20.77 -3.33
CA GLY A 15 -12.59 -19.30 -3.39
C GLY A 15 -11.97 -18.63 -2.17
N ALA A 16 -12.27 -19.11 -0.97
CA ALA A 16 -11.72 -18.58 0.28
C ALA A 16 -10.20 -18.79 0.38
N VAL A 17 -9.73 -19.99 0.07
CA VAL A 17 -8.29 -20.31 0.08
C VAL A 17 -7.53 -19.49 -0.96
N GLY A 18 -8.04 -19.41 -2.19
CA GLY A 18 -7.42 -18.60 -3.25
C GLY A 18 -7.32 -17.13 -2.85
N THR A 19 -8.39 -16.57 -2.29
CA THR A 19 -8.41 -15.18 -1.81
C THR A 19 -7.38 -14.96 -0.70
N GLY A 20 -7.27 -15.88 0.26
CA GLY A 20 -6.31 -15.79 1.36
C GLY A 20 -4.85 -15.81 0.89
N VAL A 21 -4.52 -16.66 -0.07
CA VAL A 21 -3.16 -16.74 -0.64
C VAL A 21 -2.79 -15.44 -1.37
N VAL A 22 -3.69 -14.93 -2.21
CA VAL A 22 -3.47 -13.67 -2.94
C VAL A 22 -3.32 -12.51 -1.94
N MET A 23 -4.19 -12.43 -0.93
CA MET A 23 -4.12 -11.37 0.08
C MET A 23 -2.80 -11.40 0.84
N ARG A 24 -2.34 -12.58 1.25
CA ARG A 24 -1.04 -12.74 1.93
C ARG A 24 0.11 -12.26 1.05
N TRP A 25 0.08 -12.59 -0.24
CA TRP A 25 1.09 -12.14 -1.18
C TRP A 25 1.07 -10.63 -1.37
N VAL A 26 -0.11 -10.02 -1.57
CA VAL A 26 -0.29 -8.57 -1.70
C VAL A 26 0.25 -7.83 -0.46
N VAL A 27 -0.13 -8.27 0.74
CA VAL A 27 0.35 -7.66 1.99
C VAL A 27 1.88 -7.73 2.09
N ARG A 28 2.48 -8.86 1.69
CA ARG A 28 3.94 -9.01 1.67
C ARG A 28 4.59 -8.05 0.69
N GLU A 29 4.04 -7.90 -0.51
CA GLU A 29 4.61 -7.02 -1.54
C GLU A 29 4.48 -5.55 -1.18
N VAL A 30 3.32 -5.14 -0.63
CA VAL A 30 3.12 -3.78 -0.11
C VAL A 30 4.14 -3.46 1.00
N ARG A 31 4.36 -4.40 1.93
CA ARG A 31 5.38 -4.23 2.98
C ARG A 31 6.79 -4.10 2.40
N ARG A 32 7.12 -4.88 1.38
CA ARG A 32 8.41 -4.82 0.69
C ARG A 32 8.61 -3.45 0.02
N ILE A 33 7.61 -2.97 -0.71
CA ILE A 33 7.65 -1.67 -1.39
C ILE A 33 7.82 -0.54 -0.36
N ASN A 34 7.04 -0.57 0.72
CA ASN A 34 7.13 0.45 1.77
C ASN A 34 8.51 0.45 2.45
N ALA A 35 9.05 -0.74 2.76
CA ALA A 35 10.39 -0.83 3.34
C ALA A 35 11.46 -0.21 2.43
N GLU A 36 11.33 -0.39 1.11
CA GLU A 36 12.25 0.24 0.16
C GLU A 36 12.07 1.76 0.10
N LEU A 37 10.83 2.23 0.08
CA LEU A 37 10.53 3.66 0.12
C LEU A 37 11.06 4.31 1.42
N ASP A 38 10.95 3.62 2.55
CA ASP A 38 11.43 4.10 3.84
C ASP A 38 12.97 4.15 3.87
N ARG A 39 13.67 3.21 3.24
CA ARG A 39 15.13 3.29 3.05
C ARG A 39 15.53 4.50 2.23
N VAL A 40 14.87 4.77 1.11
CA VAL A 40 15.13 5.96 0.29
C VAL A 40 14.86 7.24 1.08
N LYS A 41 13.75 7.30 1.83
CA LYS A 41 13.43 8.45 2.69
C LYS A 41 14.46 8.66 3.80
N ALA A 42 15.04 7.58 4.34
CA ALA A 42 16.08 7.65 5.37
C ALA A 42 17.44 8.04 4.79
N ALA A 43 17.74 7.63 3.56
CA ALA A 43 18.95 8.02 2.83
C ALA A 43 18.87 9.44 2.24
N THR A 44 17.66 10.00 2.10
CA THR A 44 17.46 11.37 1.64
C THR A 44 17.90 12.36 2.72
N ASP A 45 18.82 13.25 2.35
CA ASP A 45 19.34 14.29 3.22
C ASP A 45 18.21 15.18 3.79
N PRO A 46 18.13 15.38 5.12
CA PRO A 46 17.20 16.32 5.73
C PRO A 46 17.30 17.75 5.17
N THR A 47 18.47 18.15 4.66
CA THR A 47 18.68 19.46 4.03
C THR A 47 18.00 19.56 2.65
N LEU A 48 17.96 18.47 1.87
CA LEU A 48 17.20 18.40 0.61
C LEU A 48 15.70 18.60 0.83
N ARG A 49 15.16 18.16 1.98
CA ARG A 49 13.77 18.45 2.35
C ARG A 49 13.51 19.95 2.55
N ARG A 50 14.51 20.72 2.97
CA ARG A 50 14.40 22.20 3.05
C ARG A 50 14.43 22.85 1.67
N THR A 51 15.02 22.20 0.67
CA THR A 51 15.04 22.66 -0.73
C THR A 51 13.68 22.53 -1.41
N PHE A 52 12.84 21.58 -0.97
CA PHE A 52 11.47 21.39 -1.45
C PHE A 52 10.45 21.72 -0.36
N PRO A 53 10.25 23.00 -0.05
CA PRO A 53 9.36 23.38 1.02
C PRO A 53 7.90 23.06 0.63
N THR A 54 7.21 22.30 1.48
CA THR A 54 5.83 21.88 1.26
C THR A 54 4.87 23.02 1.63
N LEU A 55 3.82 23.22 0.85
CA LEU A 55 2.76 24.15 1.21
C LEU A 55 2.09 23.70 2.51
N ARG A 56 2.00 24.61 3.49
CA ARG A 56 1.23 24.45 4.72
C ARG A 56 0.14 25.50 4.76
N ARG A 57 -1.03 25.10 5.27
CA ARG A 57 -2.16 26.01 5.46
C ARG A 57 -1.89 26.90 6.66
N ASP A 58 -1.89 28.22 6.45
CA ASP A 58 -1.74 29.22 7.50
C ASP A 58 -3.00 29.21 8.40
N PRO A 59 -2.87 28.96 9.72
CA PRO A 59 -4.02 28.92 10.63
C PRO A 59 -4.69 30.28 10.83
N ARG A 60 -4.03 31.40 10.50
CA ARG A 60 -4.59 32.75 10.67
C ARG A 60 -5.33 33.23 9.43
N SER A 61 -4.75 33.04 8.24
CA SER A 61 -5.33 33.52 6.98
C SER A 61 -6.07 32.44 6.19
N GLY A 62 -5.81 31.16 6.46
CA GLY A 62 -6.37 30.04 5.70
C GLY A 62 -5.71 29.81 4.33
N GLU A 63 -4.75 30.66 3.94
CA GLU A 63 -3.99 30.54 2.69
C GLU A 63 -2.93 29.45 2.75
N TRP A 64 -2.54 28.95 1.59
CA TRP A 64 -1.43 28.00 1.47
C TRP A 64 -0.13 28.78 1.28
N ARG A 65 0.82 28.60 2.22
CA ARG A 65 2.10 29.29 2.20
C ARG A 65 3.25 28.30 2.34
N VAL A 66 4.37 28.66 1.73
CA VAL A 66 5.66 27.99 1.90
C VAL A 66 6.19 28.44 3.26
N MET A 67 6.41 27.50 4.20
CA MET A 67 6.83 27.79 5.58
C MET A 67 8.16 27.10 5.91
#